data_AF-A0A2T8IIG5-F1
#
_entry.id   AF-A0A2T8IIG5-F1
#
_cell.length_a   1.000
_cell.length_b   1.000
_cell.length_c   1.000
_cell.angle_alpha   90.00
_cell.angle_beta   90.00
_cell.angle_gamma   90.00
#
_symmetry.space_group_name_H-M   'P 1'
#
loop_
_entity.id
_entity.type
_entity.pdbx_description
1 polymer ?
#
loop_
_entity_poly.entity_id
_entity_poly.type
_entity_poly.pdbx_seq_one_letter_code
_entity_poly.pdbx_strand_id
1 'polypeptide(L)'
;MRSRRRRRRAKVEAEVPAPVAPAEASHSPAKTSSSSSSAGSAGRNAQPKIPHSRFHPQAEDDHDDGAWPQSDIRAMRRDVLNVIHRYYLDAISRLRPAELRTTLARGLLVGGHCFGPLGPVHNIIVNSIWYAAAFPLRGGAADTEDDDEEEVRAILATDGIVRICHRSLQGLVASLRHYCPSLSTADALYQLMNADADLAAAVALANGTTKSSALQAMASQNCDSFCT
;
A
#
# COMPACT_ATOMS: atom_id res chain seq x y z
N MET A 1 -44.01 8.54 -53.17
CA MET A 1 -45.31 9.14 -52.74
C MET A 1 -45.64 8.57 -51.35
N ARG A 2 -45.38 9.29 -50.26
CA ARG A 2 -46.32 10.15 -49.48
C ARG A 2 -47.47 9.40 -48.77
N SER A 3 -47.38 9.29 -47.44
CA SER A 3 -48.32 9.82 -46.42
C SER A 3 -47.99 9.18 -45.06
N ARG A 4 -47.49 9.85 -43.99
CA ARG A 4 -47.98 10.97 -43.15
C ARG A 4 -49.37 10.78 -42.51
N ARG A 5 -49.39 10.50 -41.20
CA ARG A 5 -50.33 11.07 -40.19
C ARG A 5 -49.78 10.77 -38.78
N ARG A 6 -49.17 11.72 -38.05
CA ARG A 6 -49.70 12.82 -37.20
C ARG A 6 -50.56 12.40 -35.99
N ARG A 7 -49.93 12.57 -34.81
CA ARG A 7 -50.39 13.22 -33.56
C ARG A 7 -51.57 12.60 -32.79
N ARG A 8 -51.35 12.39 -31.48
CA ARG A 8 -52.10 13.08 -30.41
C ARG A 8 -51.26 13.18 -29.12
N ARG A 9 -51.53 14.25 -28.38
CA ARG A 9 -50.79 14.88 -27.28
C ARG A 9 -51.80 15.03 -26.13
N ALA A 10 -51.40 14.76 -24.89
CA ALA A 10 -52.00 15.22 -23.62
C ALA A 10 -50.87 15.05 -22.59
N LYS A 11 -50.28 16.03 -21.89
CA LYS A 11 -50.70 17.28 -21.21
C LYS A 11 -51.72 17.08 -20.10
N VAL A 12 -51.22 16.99 -18.86
CA VAL A 12 -51.81 17.62 -17.66
C VAL A 12 -50.65 18.21 -16.84
N GLU A 13 -50.73 19.52 -16.58
CA GLU A 13 -49.95 20.31 -15.62
C GLU A 13 -50.75 20.41 -14.30
N ALA A 14 -50.05 20.57 -13.18
CA ALA A 14 -50.42 21.40 -12.02
C ALA A 14 -49.21 21.40 -11.06
N GLU A 15 -48.34 22.40 -11.05
CA GLU A 15 -48.42 23.74 -10.42
C GLU A 15 -47.90 23.74 -8.95
N VAL A 16 -46.93 24.64 -8.74
CA VAL A 16 -46.10 24.91 -7.54
C VAL A 16 -46.81 25.97 -6.69
N PRO A 17 -46.56 26.09 -5.37
CA PRO A 17 -45.68 27.19 -4.93
C PRO A 17 -44.80 26.88 -3.69
N ALA A 18 -43.57 27.40 -3.69
CA ALA A 18 -42.78 27.70 -2.48
C ALA A 18 -43.44 28.89 -1.74
N PRO A 19 -43.13 29.24 -0.46
CA PRO A 19 -41.86 29.95 -0.16
C PRO A 19 -41.34 29.97 1.32
N VAL A 20 -40.15 30.56 1.50
CA VAL A 20 -39.59 31.27 2.69
C VAL A 20 -39.03 30.48 3.92
N ALA A 21 -37.74 30.70 4.20
CA ALA A 21 -37.05 30.51 5.50
C ALA A 21 -37.05 31.86 6.28
N PRO A 22 -36.92 31.92 7.64
CA PRO A 22 -35.58 31.94 8.28
C PRO A 22 -35.55 31.53 9.79
N ALA A 23 -34.40 31.80 10.45
CA ALA A 23 -34.04 31.81 11.89
C ALA A 23 -33.27 30.56 12.38
N GLU A 24 -31.94 30.59 12.51
CA GLU A 24 -31.13 31.20 13.60
C GLU A 24 -31.54 30.77 15.02
N ALA A 25 -30.65 29.98 15.65
CA ALA A 25 -30.51 29.92 17.10
C ALA A 25 -29.03 30.11 17.43
N SER A 26 -28.72 31.34 17.83
CA SER A 26 -27.44 31.76 18.38
C SER A 26 -27.35 31.38 19.86
N HIS A 27 -26.26 30.70 20.23
CA HIS A 27 -25.77 30.65 21.60
C HIS A 27 -24.58 31.61 21.73
N SER A 28 -24.66 32.49 22.71
CA SER A 28 -23.59 33.30 23.31
C SER A 28 -23.77 33.16 24.85
N PRO A 29 -22.80 33.49 25.73
CA PRO A 29 -21.69 34.44 25.51
C PRO A 29 -20.32 34.10 26.18
N ALA A 30 -19.33 34.90 25.75
CA ALA A 30 -18.26 35.55 26.53
C ALA A 30 -17.21 34.74 27.32
N LYS A 31 -15.94 35.05 27.01
CA LYS A 31 -14.97 35.78 27.89
C LYS A 31 -13.67 36.02 27.09
N THR A 32 -13.33 37.27 26.76
CA THR A 32 -12.26 38.10 27.40
C THR A 32 -10.89 37.40 27.41
N SER A 33 -9.74 37.99 27.05
CA SER A 33 -9.34 39.35 26.74
C SER A 33 -7.83 39.32 26.39
N SER A 34 -7.41 40.25 25.53
CA SER A 34 -6.13 41.00 25.58
C SER A 34 -4.78 40.28 25.73
N SER A 35 -3.92 40.44 24.72
CA SER A 35 -2.46 40.47 24.89
C SER A 35 -1.92 41.79 24.37
N SER A 36 -1.44 42.64 25.28
CA SER A 36 -0.68 43.87 25.00
C SER A 36 0.71 43.76 25.63
N SER A 37 1.72 43.87 24.76
CA SER A 37 3.03 44.54 24.89
C SER A 37 3.61 44.96 26.26
N SER A 38 4.92 44.72 26.40
CA SER A 38 6.03 45.59 26.89
C SER A 38 7.06 44.75 27.69
N ALA A 39 8.32 44.62 27.26
CA ALA A 39 9.46 45.55 27.33
C ALA A 39 10.03 45.76 28.74
N GLY A 40 11.32 45.41 28.93
CA GLY A 40 12.23 46.20 29.77
C GLY A 40 13.01 45.50 30.90
N SER A 41 14.33 45.52 30.73
CA SER A 41 15.40 45.78 31.74
C SER A 41 16.13 44.66 32.49
N ALA A 42 17.39 44.51 32.05
CA ALA A 42 18.64 44.78 32.80
C ALA A 42 19.08 43.85 33.95
N GLY A 43 20.26 43.25 33.77
CA GLY A 43 21.08 42.70 34.85
C GLY A 43 22.44 42.20 34.32
N ARG A 44 23.49 42.99 34.53
CA ARG A 44 24.88 42.74 34.13
C ARG A 44 25.51 41.71 35.10
N ASN A 45 26.34 40.79 34.62
CA ASN A 45 27.57 40.45 35.36
C ASN A 45 28.65 39.81 34.49
N ALA A 46 29.88 40.24 34.75
CA ALA A 46 31.10 39.98 33.99
C ALA A 46 31.64 38.56 34.21
N GLN A 47 32.21 37.98 33.15
CA GLN A 47 33.00 36.74 33.18
C GLN A 47 34.47 37.07 32.87
N PRO A 48 35.45 36.71 33.73
CA PRO A 48 36.86 36.73 33.36
C PRO A 48 37.25 35.46 32.59
N LYS A 49 38.15 35.64 31.63
CA LYS A 49 38.66 34.64 30.68
C LYS A 49 39.80 33.77 31.26
N ILE A 50 39.63 32.44 31.12
CA ILE A 50 40.62 31.37 30.74
C ILE A 50 41.67 30.97 31.82
N PRO A 51 41.91 29.66 32.12
CA PRO A 51 42.73 28.77 31.28
C PRO A 51 42.10 27.42 30.86
N HIS A 52 42.45 27.03 29.63
CA HIS A 52 42.14 25.77 28.97
C HIS A 52 42.57 24.54 29.80
N SER A 53 41.60 23.74 30.24
CA SER A 53 41.82 22.32 30.49
C SER A 53 41.25 21.54 29.31
N ARG A 54 42.14 20.78 28.68
CA ARG A 54 41.93 19.93 27.51
C ARG A 54 40.99 18.78 27.89
N PHE A 55 39.69 19.00 27.72
CA PHE A 55 38.74 17.90 27.58
C PHE A 55 38.71 17.53 26.10
N HIS A 56 39.37 16.43 25.78
CA HIS A 56 38.94 15.60 24.65
C HIS A 56 37.62 14.96 25.09
N PRO A 57 36.47 15.24 24.45
CA PRO A 57 35.45 14.21 24.35
C PRO A 57 36.09 13.15 23.45
N GLN A 58 36.48 12.04 24.06
CA GLN A 58 36.63 10.79 23.32
C GLN A 58 35.37 10.63 22.46
N ALA A 59 35.58 10.23 21.21
CA ALA A 59 34.53 9.71 20.37
C ALA A 59 33.75 8.69 21.22
N GLU A 60 32.52 9.05 21.59
CA GLU A 60 31.53 8.05 21.88
C GLU A 60 31.23 7.44 20.52
N ASP A 61 32.01 6.41 20.20
CA ASP A 61 31.61 5.37 19.27
C ASP A 61 30.27 4.85 19.79
N ASP A 62 29.19 5.50 19.37
CA ASP A 62 27.86 4.92 19.35
C ASP A 62 27.95 3.72 18.40
N HIS A 63 28.37 2.59 18.97
CA HIS A 63 28.19 1.27 18.41
C HIS A 63 26.69 1.04 18.29
N ASP A 64 26.14 1.47 17.15
CA ASP A 64 24.81 1.09 16.69
C ASP A 64 24.82 -0.42 16.50
N ASP A 65 24.32 -1.15 17.50
CA ASP A 65 24.01 -2.59 17.50
C ASP A 65 22.88 -2.95 16.52
N GLY A 66 22.64 -2.10 15.51
CA GLY A 66 21.86 -2.39 14.34
C GLY A 66 22.78 -2.96 13.27
N ALA A 67 22.65 -4.25 12.96
CA ALA A 67 23.40 -4.92 11.88
C ALA A 67 23.37 -4.19 10.52
N TRP A 68 22.43 -3.24 10.34
CA TRP A 68 22.30 -2.40 9.16
C TRP A 68 21.91 -0.96 9.54
N PRO A 69 22.58 0.07 9.00
CA PRO A 69 22.15 1.46 9.12
C PRO A 69 20.73 1.67 8.58
N GLN A 70 19.96 2.57 9.20
CA GLN A 70 18.57 2.84 8.78
C GLN A 70 18.47 3.38 7.34
N SER A 71 19.52 4.04 6.83
CA SER A 71 19.63 4.45 5.42
C SER A 71 19.63 3.25 4.48
N ASP A 72 20.32 2.19 4.87
CA ASP A 72 20.57 1.01 4.03
C ASP A 72 19.31 0.15 4.00
N ILE A 73 18.63 0.00 5.15
CA ILE A 73 17.31 -0.64 5.22
C ILE A 73 16.30 0.07 4.30
N ARG A 74 16.31 1.40 4.28
CA ARG A 74 15.43 2.19 3.38
C ARG A 74 15.81 2.00 1.91
N ALA A 75 17.10 1.94 1.59
CA ALA A 75 17.59 1.69 0.24
C ALA A 75 17.18 0.29 -0.25
N MET A 76 17.48 -0.76 0.53
CA MET A 76 17.07 -2.13 0.23
C MET A 76 15.57 -2.25 0.02
N ARG A 77 14.76 -1.63 0.90
CA ARG A 77 13.30 -1.62 0.77
C ARG A 77 12.84 -1.00 -0.55
N ARG A 78 13.42 0.14 -0.94
CA ARG A 78 13.10 0.82 -2.21
C ARG A 78 13.49 -0.04 -3.40
N ASP A 79 14.65 -0.67 -3.36
CA ASP A 79 15.17 -1.44 -4.49
C ASP A 79 14.33 -2.71 -4.70
N VAL A 80 13.96 -3.39 -3.62
CA VAL A 80 13.00 -4.52 -3.68
C VAL A 80 11.63 -4.06 -4.20
N LEU A 81 11.12 -2.90 -3.78
CA LEU A 81 9.86 -2.35 -4.32
C LEU A 81 9.94 -2.08 -5.83
N ASN A 82 11.08 -1.57 -6.32
CA ASN A 82 11.31 -1.38 -7.75
C ASN A 82 11.26 -2.71 -8.50
N VAL A 83 11.85 -3.77 -7.96
CA VAL A 83 11.78 -5.12 -8.54
C VAL A 83 10.33 -5.63 -8.58
N ILE A 84 9.62 -5.54 -7.45
CA ILE A 84 8.21 -5.95 -7.35
C ILE A 84 7.35 -5.19 -8.36
N HIS A 85 7.56 -3.88 -8.49
CA HIS A 85 6.82 -3.04 -9.45
C HIS A 85 6.98 -3.55 -10.89
N ARG A 86 8.19 -3.95 -11.30
CA ARG A 86 8.42 -4.56 -12.62
C ARG A 86 7.65 -5.86 -12.80
N TYR A 87 7.53 -6.70 -11.77
CA TYR A 87 6.71 -7.91 -11.85
C TYR A 87 5.23 -7.62 -12.00
N TYR A 88 4.71 -6.55 -11.38
CA TYR A 88 3.33 -6.13 -11.62
C TYR A 88 3.13 -5.65 -13.05
N LEU A 89 4.06 -4.87 -13.61
CA LEU A 89 3.98 -4.44 -15.00
C LEU A 89 4.03 -5.63 -15.97
N ASP A 90 4.93 -6.60 -15.73
CA ASP A 90 5.03 -7.83 -16.51
C ASP A 90 3.74 -8.67 -16.40
N ALA A 91 3.23 -8.88 -15.19
CA ALA A 91 1.95 -9.58 -14.98
C ALA A 91 0.79 -8.90 -15.69
N ILE A 92 0.67 -7.57 -15.59
CA ILE A 92 -0.36 -6.77 -16.27
C ILE A 92 -0.27 -6.96 -17.79
N SER A 93 0.95 -6.99 -18.36
CA SER A 93 1.15 -7.17 -19.79
C SER A 93 0.70 -8.54 -20.32
N ARG A 94 0.65 -9.55 -19.43
CA ARG A 94 0.23 -10.93 -19.76
C ARG A 94 -1.26 -11.16 -19.54
N LEU A 95 -1.95 -10.27 -18.81
CA LEU A 95 -3.40 -10.35 -18.59
C LEU A 95 -4.16 -9.75 -19.78
N ARG A 96 -5.33 -10.31 -20.11
CA ARG A 96 -6.17 -9.81 -21.21
C ARG A 96 -6.67 -8.39 -20.88
N PRO A 97 -6.41 -7.37 -21.73
CA PRO A 97 -6.78 -5.98 -21.41
C PRO A 97 -8.28 -5.74 -21.22
N ALA A 98 -9.14 -6.57 -21.82
CA ALA A 98 -10.59 -6.48 -21.66
C ALA A 98 -11.05 -6.93 -20.27
N GLU A 99 -10.48 -8.02 -19.74
CA GLU A 99 -10.84 -8.56 -18.43
C GLU A 99 -10.19 -7.78 -17.29
N LEU A 100 -9.01 -7.19 -17.55
CA LEU A 100 -8.34 -6.32 -16.59
C LEU A 100 -9.18 -5.07 -16.28
N ARG A 101 -9.87 -4.50 -17.26
CA ARG A 101 -10.67 -3.28 -17.08
C ARG A 101 -11.98 -3.48 -16.33
N THR A 102 -12.48 -4.71 -16.27
CA THR A 102 -13.80 -5.00 -15.71
C THR A 102 -13.72 -5.85 -14.45
N THR A 103 -13.20 -7.07 -14.54
CA THR A 103 -13.31 -8.07 -13.46
C THR A 103 -11.99 -8.28 -12.71
N LEU A 104 -10.86 -8.23 -13.41
CA LEU A 104 -9.55 -8.55 -12.84
C LEU A 104 -8.84 -7.36 -12.18
N ALA A 105 -9.28 -6.11 -12.40
CA ALA A 105 -8.72 -4.94 -11.72
C ALA A 105 -8.73 -5.10 -10.20
N ARG A 106 -9.88 -5.46 -9.64
CA ARG A 106 -10.05 -5.71 -8.20
C ARG A 106 -9.23 -6.92 -7.75
N GLY A 107 -9.26 -8.01 -8.53
CA GLY A 107 -8.41 -9.18 -8.32
C GLY A 107 -6.94 -8.82 -8.15
N LEU A 108 -6.41 -8.07 -9.09
CA LEU A 108 -5.02 -7.63 -9.12
C LEU A 108 -4.67 -6.69 -7.96
N LEU A 109 -5.49 -5.67 -7.73
CA LEU A 109 -5.18 -4.62 -6.76
C LEU A 109 -5.50 -5.01 -5.31
N VAL A 110 -6.29 -6.05 -5.07
CA VAL A 110 -6.62 -6.49 -3.72
C VAL A 110 -5.96 -7.82 -3.38
N GLY A 111 -6.05 -8.81 -4.27
CA GLY A 111 -5.57 -10.17 -4.02
C GLY A 111 -4.30 -10.56 -4.78
N GLY A 112 -3.87 -9.79 -5.78
CA GLY A 112 -2.79 -10.14 -6.71
C GLY A 112 -1.37 -10.11 -6.14
N HIS A 113 -1.14 -10.63 -4.94
CA HIS A 113 0.15 -10.62 -4.25
C HIS A 113 1.24 -11.44 -4.97
N CYS A 114 2.50 -11.00 -4.89
CA CYS A 114 3.62 -11.67 -5.55
C CYS A 114 4.33 -12.77 -4.72
N PHE A 115 3.94 -12.98 -3.47
CA PHE A 115 4.45 -14.07 -2.63
C PHE A 115 3.58 -15.33 -2.77
N GLY A 116 4.19 -16.50 -2.58
CA GLY A 116 3.54 -17.80 -2.76
C GLY A 116 4.50 -18.87 -3.28
N PRO A 117 4.00 -20.06 -3.63
CA PRO A 117 4.82 -21.19 -4.06
C PRO A 117 5.34 -21.07 -5.51
N LEU A 118 4.79 -20.16 -6.32
CA LEU A 118 5.24 -19.93 -7.70
C LEU A 118 6.25 -18.78 -7.76
N GLY A 119 6.78 -18.53 -8.96
CA GLY A 119 7.56 -17.31 -9.22
C GLY A 119 6.69 -16.04 -9.11
N PRO A 120 7.28 -14.87 -8.83
CA PRO A 120 6.54 -13.65 -8.48
C PRO A 120 5.42 -13.27 -9.47
N VAL A 121 5.71 -13.30 -10.78
CA VAL A 121 4.74 -12.97 -11.83
C VAL A 121 3.57 -13.96 -11.88
N HIS A 122 3.86 -15.25 -11.72
CA HIS A 122 2.83 -16.29 -11.72
C HIS A 122 1.95 -16.22 -10.47
N ASN A 123 2.53 -15.92 -9.30
CA ASN A 123 1.75 -15.65 -8.08
C ASN A 123 0.80 -14.47 -8.30
N ILE A 124 1.27 -13.36 -8.87
CA ILE A 124 0.42 -12.19 -9.16
C ILE A 124 -0.77 -12.63 -10.03
N ILE A 125 -0.53 -13.31 -11.14
CA ILE A 125 -1.58 -13.73 -12.08
C ILE A 125 -2.57 -14.68 -11.42
N VAL A 126 -2.09 -15.76 -10.80
CA VAL A 126 -2.94 -16.80 -10.20
C VAL A 126 -3.74 -16.22 -9.04
N ASN A 127 -3.12 -15.45 -8.14
CA ASN A 127 -3.81 -14.84 -7.01
C ASN A 127 -4.85 -13.81 -7.46
N SER A 128 -4.56 -13.07 -8.54
CA SER A 128 -5.53 -12.12 -9.13
C SER A 128 -6.77 -12.83 -9.65
N ILE A 129 -6.58 -13.93 -10.40
CA ILE A 129 -7.67 -14.73 -10.97
C ILE A 129 -8.46 -15.40 -9.85
N TRP A 130 -7.77 -16.04 -8.91
CA TRP A 130 -8.41 -16.70 -7.78
C TRP A 130 -9.25 -15.72 -6.96
N TYR A 131 -8.72 -14.54 -6.66
CA TYR A 131 -9.44 -13.52 -5.90
C TYR A 131 -10.69 -13.04 -6.66
N ALA A 132 -10.58 -12.78 -7.95
CA ALA A 132 -11.72 -12.37 -8.77
C ALA A 132 -12.81 -13.47 -8.85
N ALA A 133 -12.42 -14.74 -8.90
CA ALA A 133 -13.34 -15.86 -8.92
C ALA A 133 -14.00 -16.14 -7.56
N ALA A 134 -13.24 -16.01 -6.46
CA ALA A 134 -13.72 -16.23 -5.10
C ALA A 134 -14.62 -15.08 -4.59
N PHE A 135 -14.35 -13.86 -5.05
CA PHE A 135 -15.07 -12.65 -4.67
C PHE A 135 -15.56 -11.90 -5.92
N PRO A 136 -16.48 -12.49 -6.70
CA PRO A 136 -17.00 -11.85 -7.90
C PRO A 136 -17.68 -10.53 -7.52
N LEU A 137 -17.41 -9.50 -8.30
CA LEU A 137 -18.23 -8.29 -8.26
C LEU A 137 -19.66 -8.71 -8.57
N ARG A 138 -20.63 -8.27 -7.76
CA ARG A 138 -22.05 -8.61 -7.93
C ARG A 138 -22.57 -7.88 -9.17
N GLY A 139 -22.33 -8.43 -10.36
CA GLY A 139 -22.80 -7.82 -11.62
C GLY A 139 -24.29 -8.08 -11.89
N GLY A 140 -24.97 -7.08 -12.46
CA GLY A 140 -25.90 -7.34 -13.56
C GLY A 140 -27.40 -7.40 -13.26
N ALA A 141 -27.95 -6.53 -12.42
CA ALA A 141 -29.29 -6.00 -12.72
C ALA A 141 -29.07 -4.74 -13.58
N ALA A 142 -29.81 -4.61 -14.67
CA ALA A 142 -29.47 -3.83 -15.86
C ALA A 142 -29.51 -2.29 -15.72
N ASP A 143 -29.34 -1.74 -14.51
CA ASP A 143 -29.73 -0.36 -14.21
C ASP A 143 -28.59 0.51 -13.64
N THR A 144 -27.35 0.03 -13.51
CA THR A 144 -26.27 0.83 -12.87
C THR A 144 -24.84 0.48 -13.33
N GLU A 145 -24.56 0.53 -14.64
CA GLU A 145 -23.17 0.39 -15.14
C GLU A 145 -22.22 1.48 -14.60
N ASP A 146 -22.77 2.64 -14.19
CA ASP A 146 -21.99 3.75 -13.64
C ASP A 146 -21.41 3.46 -12.23
N ASP A 147 -22.10 2.69 -11.39
CA ASP A 147 -21.67 2.40 -10.00
C ASP A 147 -20.50 1.39 -9.95
N ASP A 148 -20.54 0.35 -10.81
CA ASP A 148 -19.46 -0.65 -10.90
C ASP A 148 -18.17 -0.03 -11.46
N GLU A 149 -18.29 0.83 -12.47
CA GLU A 149 -17.14 1.59 -12.98
C GLU A 149 -16.59 2.56 -11.94
N GLU A 150 -17.43 3.17 -11.10
CA GLU A 150 -17.00 4.05 -10.02
C GLU A 150 -16.30 3.28 -8.89
N GLU A 151 -16.79 2.10 -8.49
CA GLU A 151 -16.11 1.24 -7.51
C GLU A 151 -14.76 0.75 -8.05
N VAL A 152 -14.72 0.28 -9.30
CA VAL A 152 -13.48 -0.12 -9.97
C VAL A 152 -12.53 1.07 -10.10
N ARG A 153 -13.02 2.27 -10.43
CA ARG A 153 -12.23 3.51 -10.50
C ARG A 153 -11.73 3.98 -9.13
N ALA A 154 -12.49 3.77 -8.07
CA ALA A 154 -12.09 4.04 -6.69
C ALA A 154 -11.00 3.07 -6.22
N ILE A 155 -11.08 1.79 -6.60
CA ILE A 155 -10.04 0.78 -6.36
C ILE A 155 -8.78 1.09 -7.20
N LEU A 156 -8.97 1.54 -8.44
CA LEU A 156 -7.93 1.94 -9.40
C LEU A 156 -7.39 3.35 -9.15
N ALA A 157 -7.86 4.08 -8.14
CA ALA A 157 -7.35 5.40 -7.80
C ALA A 157 -5.82 5.35 -7.66
N THR A 158 -5.17 6.43 -8.09
CA THR A 158 -3.79 6.60 -8.62
C THR A 158 -2.62 5.90 -7.89
N ASP A 159 -2.83 5.31 -6.72
CA ASP A 159 -1.81 4.63 -5.91
C ASP A 159 -2.04 3.11 -5.74
N GLY A 160 -3.05 2.51 -6.39
CA GLY A 160 -3.40 1.09 -6.21
C GLY A 160 -2.22 0.13 -6.41
N ILE A 161 -1.39 0.37 -7.44
CA ILE A 161 -0.19 -0.43 -7.73
C ILE A 161 0.87 -0.27 -6.64
N VAL A 162 1.11 0.94 -6.15
CA VAL A 162 2.08 1.19 -5.07
C VAL A 162 1.63 0.48 -3.79
N ARG A 163 0.35 0.58 -3.44
CA ARG A 163 -0.23 -0.11 -2.28
C ARG A 163 -0.08 -1.62 -2.36
N ILE A 164 -0.35 -2.24 -3.51
CA ILE A 164 -0.20 -3.69 -3.65
C ILE A 164 1.28 -4.11 -3.69
N CYS A 165 2.19 -3.29 -4.24
CA CYS A 165 3.64 -3.51 -4.15
C CYS A 165 4.09 -3.54 -2.68
N HIS A 166 3.67 -2.57 -1.87
CA HIS A 166 3.99 -2.53 -0.44
C HIS A 166 3.43 -3.71 0.34
N ARG A 167 2.17 -4.08 0.11
CA ARG A 167 1.57 -5.27 0.74
C ARG A 167 2.29 -6.56 0.34
N SER A 168 2.71 -6.65 -0.91
CA SER A 168 3.47 -7.80 -1.39
C SER A 168 4.85 -7.89 -0.74
N LEU A 169 5.54 -6.76 -0.56
CA LEU A 169 6.79 -6.74 0.19
C LEU A 169 6.61 -7.18 1.64
N GLN A 170 5.57 -6.69 2.31
CA GLN A 170 5.26 -7.10 3.68
C GLN A 170 5.03 -8.62 3.77
N GLY A 171 4.24 -9.18 2.84
CA GLY A 171 4.00 -10.61 2.78
C GLY A 171 5.25 -11.44 2.43
N LEU A 172 6.12 -10.95 1.55
CA LEU A 172 7.41 -11.58 1.25
C LEU A 172 8.31 -11.63 2.49
N VAL A 173 8.46 -10.51 3.20
CA VAL A 173 9.26 -10.44 4.43
C VAL A 173 8.68 -11.36 5.51
N ALA A 174 7.36 -11.35 5.70
CA ALA A 174 6.70 -12.22 6.66
C ALA A 174 6.88 -13.70 6.31
N SER A 175 6.68 -14.07 5.04
CA SER A 175 6.83 -15.44 4.57
C SER A 175 8.26 -15.92 4.70
N LEU A 176 9.25 -15.11 4.32
CA LEU A 176 10.66 -15.47 4.45
C LEU A 176 11.04 -15.71 5.91
N ARG A 177 10.58 -14.86 6.83
CA ARG A 177 10.80 -15.03 8.26
C ARG A 177 10.04 -16.22 8.85
N HIS A 178 8.95 -16.65 8.22
CA HIS A 178 8.28 -17.90 8.58
C HIS A 178 9.14 -19.13 8.22
N TYR A 179 9.70 -19.16 7.00
CA TYR A 179 10.57 -20.27 6.56
C TYR A 179 11.97 -20.23 7.19
N CYS A 180 12.45 -19.06 7.59
CA CYS A 180 13.75 -18.83 8.22
C CYS A 180 13.58 -17.97 9.49
N PRO A 181 13.15 -18.56 10.63
CA PRO A 181 12.80 -17.81 11.85
C PRO A 181 13.95 -17.04 12.51
N SER A 182 15.20 -17.42 12.21
CA SER A 182 16.39 -16.74 12.72
C SER A 182 16.67 -15.38 12.06
N LEU A 183 16.02 -15.07 10.94
CA LEU A 183 16.26 -13.82 10.22
C LEU A 183 15.62 -12.62 10.90
N SER A 184 16.40 -11.55 11.04
CA SER A 184 15.87 -10.23 11.32
C SER A 184 15.09 -9.69 10.12
N THR A 185 14.28 -8.64 10.32
CA THR A 185 13.60 -7.95 9.21
C THR A 185 14.59 -7.36 8.20
N ALA A 186 15.74 -6.87 8.67
CA ALA A 186 16.76 -6.28 7.81
C ALA A 186 17.45 -7.36 6.96
N ASP A 187 17.80 -8.50 7.56
CA ASP A 187 18.41 -9.61 6.82
C ASP A 187 17.42 -10.22 5.82
N ALA A 188 16.13 -10.30 6.18
CA ALA A 188 15.09 -10.73 5.24
C ALA A 188 15.01 -9.79 4.02
N LEU A 189 15.08 -8.48 4.23
CA LEU A 189 15.13 -7.50 3.12
C LEU A 189 16.40 -7.67 2.27
N TYR A 190 17.55 -7.89 2.90
CA TYR A 190 18.81 -8.13 2.21
C TYR A 190 18.74 -9.39 1.33
N GLN A 191 18.23 -10.50 1.85
CA GLN A 191 18.05 -11.74 1.08
C GLN A 191 17.05 -11.57 -0.06
N LEU A 192 15.93 -10.86 0.17
CA LEU A 192 14.97 -10.57 -0.89
C LEU A 192 15.57 -9.68 -1.98
N MET A 193 16.41 -8.72 -1.64
CA MET A 193 17.10 -7.87 -2.61
C MET A 193 18.04 -8.71 -3.50
N ASN A 194 18.83 -9.60 -2.91
CA ASN A 194 19.75 -10.48 -3.64
C ASN A 194 19.03 -11.56 -4.47
N ALA A 195 17.78 -11.86 -4.12
CA ALA A 195 16.95 -12.87 -4.77
C ALA A 195 15.98 -12.28 -5.81
N ASP A 196 16.10 -11.00 -6.18
CA ASP A 196 15.14 -10.30 -7.04
C ASP A 196 13.68 -10.42 -6.53
N ALA A 197 13.45 -10.38 -5.22
CA ALA A 197 12.14 -10.59 -4.59
C ALA A 197 11.47 -11.95 -4.86
N ASP A 198 12.21 -12.95 -5.34
CA ASP A 198 11.75 -14.34 -5.45
C ASP A 198 11.89 -15.04 -4.10
N LEU A 199 10.77 -15.43 -3.51
CA LEU A 199 10.71 -15.99 -2.17
C LEU A 199 11.52 -17.29 -2.03
N ALA A 200 11.42 -18.19 -3.00
CA ALA A 200 12.11 -19.47 -2.96
C ALA A 200 13.63 -19.30 -3.11
N ALA A 201 14.06 -18.37 -3.96
CA ALA A 201 15.47 -18.01 -4.06
C ALA A 201 15.97 -17.33 -2.77
N ALA A 202 15.19 -16.46 -2.14
CA ALA A 202 15.56 -15.83 -0.87
C ALA A 202 15.71 -16.84 0.28
N VAL A 203 14.81 -17.83 0.37
CA VAL A 203 14.92 -18.95 1.32
C VAL A 203 16.18 -19.78 1.03
N ALA A 204 16.48 -20.03 -0.24
CA ALA A 204 17.69 -20.74 -0.64
C ALA A 204 18.96 -20.01 -0.22
N LEU A 205 19.04 -18.69 -0.46
CA LEU A 205 20.17 -17.85 -0.04
C LEU A 205 20.32 -17.80 1.49
N ALA A 206 19.22 -17.62 2.22
CA ALA A 206 19.23 -17.58 3.67
C ALA A 206 19.73 -18.87 4.31
N ASN A 207 19.39 -20.02 3.72
CA ASN A 207 19.77 -21.34 4.25
C ASN A 207 21.05 -21.90 3.61
N GLY A 208 21.67 -21.20 2.65
CA GLY A 208 22.82 -21.71 1.91
C GLY A 208 22.52 -22.97 1.08
N THR A 209 21.30 -23.07 0.54
CA THR A 209 20.83 -24.25 -0.21
C THR A 209 20.48 -23.91 -1.66
N THR A 210 20.06 -24.90 -2.44
CA THR A 210 19.56 -24.67 -3.80
C THR A 210 18.10 -24.23 -3.79
N LYS A 211 17.67 -23.49 -4.83
CA LYS A 211 16.25 -23.11 -5.01
C LYS A 211 15.31 -24.32 -5.02
N SER A 212 15.75 -25.45 -5.58
CA SER A 212 14.96 -26.69 -5.60
C SER A 212 14.76 -27.25 -4.20
N SER A 213 15.81 -27.27 -3.38
CA SER A 213 15.72 -27.70 -1.98
C SER A 213 14.83 -26.77 -1.16
N ALA A 214 14.94 -25.45 -1.38
CA ALA A 214 14.08 -24.46 -0.73
C ALA A 214 12.60 -24.66 -1.07
N LEU A 215 12.26 -24.87 -2.36
CA LEU A 215 10.89 -25.16 -2.78
C LEU A 215 10.33 -26.43 -2.11
N GLN A 216 11.13 -27.48 -2.00
CA GLN A 216 10.71 -28.71 -1.33
C GLN A 216 10.47 -28.50 0.17
N ALA A 217 11.33 -27.72 0.83
CA ALA A 217 11.17 -27.37 2.25
C ALA A 217 9.91 -26.52 2.47
N MET A 218 9.69 -25.50 1.63
CA MET A 218 8.50 -24.65 1.67
C MET A 218 7.22 -25.46 1.46
N ALA A 219 7.21 -26.39 0.51
CA ALA A 219 6.07 -27.27 0.27
C ALA A 219 5.75 -28.14 1.49
N SER A 220 6.79 -28.68 2.16
CA SER A 220 6.63 -29.53 3.34
C SER A 220 6.01 -28.76 4.51
N GLN A 221 6.52 -27.56 4.82
CA GLN A 221 6.02 -26.73 5.92
C GLN A 221 4.58 -26.22 5.70
N ASN A 222 4.20 -26.00 4.44
CA ASN A 222 2.82 -25.65 4.10
C ASN A 222 1.85 -26.82 4.28
N CYS A 223 2.28 -28.06 4.07
CA CYS A 223 1.45 -29.25 4.34
C CYS A 223 1.20 -29.43 5.84
N ASP A 224 2.22 -29.19 6.67
CA ASP A 224 2.11 -29.32 8.13
C ASP A 224 1.14 -28.28 8.72
N SER A 225 1.09 -27.09 8.13
CA SER A 225 0.20 -25.98 8.55
C SER A 225 -1.28 -26.20 8.25
N PHE A 226 -1.62 -27.17 7.38
CA PHE A 226 -3.01 -27.53 7.02
C PHE A 226 -3.51 -28.82 7.69
N CYS A 227 -2.67 -29.48 8.50
CA CYS A 227 -3.01 -30.75 9.17
C CYS A 227 -3.37 -30.60 10.66
N THR A 228 -3.55 -29.38 11.17
CA THR A 228 -3.99 -29.09 12.55
C THR A 228 -5.31 -28.35 12.56
#